data_AF-A0A0F8I6N5-F1
#
_entry.id   AF-A0A0F8I6N5-F1
#
_cell.length_a   1.000
_cell.length_b   1.000
_cell.length_c   1.000
_cell.angle_alpha   90.00
_cell.angle_beta   90.00
_cell.angle_gamma   90.00
#
_symmetry.space_group_name_H-M   'P 1'
#
loop_
_entity.id
_entity.type
_entity.pdbx_description
1 polymer ?
#
loop_
_entity_poly.entity_id
_entity_poly.type
_entity_poly.pdbx_seq_one_letter_code
_entity_poly.pdbx_strand_id
1 'polypeptide(L)'
;MRIIAADVGTGTQDILLFDSGKEVENSLIMVMPAPTQVVAERIHRVTKAGKALVLTGTIMGGGPSAWAVRKHLKAGLPAYATEAAALTIHDNLERVKAFGVQIVTEEEAKRLADSGEALKIVMQDFDLYAVSCALSNFEVRMPENYAVAVQDHGNAPDKSNRVYRFELLRELIEKGGKLEDFVYRPEEIPQAFTRMKAQADSLLKATADINTRAVFMDTGPAAVFGALTDPAAVQPSIVVNIGNGHTLGALVDENRITAVFEHHSSSMDPEKLQDYIIRLADGKLGFDEVFEDGGHGAYIKEVPGFGQVRSIMVTGPKRGMLEKLSSPEIRQEISKKLHFAAPFGSMMLSGCFGLLAGFLEKYPETSIKLINH
;
A
#
# COMPACT_ATOMS: atom_id res chain seq x y z
N MET A 1 -10.34 -0.06 -23.33
CA MET A 1 -10.69 0.11 -21.91
C MET A 1 -9.69 1.05 -21.25
N ARG A 2 -10.12 1.97 -20.39
CA ARG A 2 -9.22 2.86 -19.63
C ARG A 2 -9.38 2.61 -18.13
N ILE A 3 -8.27 2.50 -17.40
CA ILE A 3 -8.22 2.16 -15.98
C ILE A 3 -7.32 3.15 -15.25
N ILE A 4 -7.72 3.63 -14.07
CA ILE A 4 -6.77 4.22 -13.12
C ILE A 4 -6.35 3.16 -12.10
N ALA A 5 -5.06 2.87 -12.06
CA ALA A 5 -4.44 2.11 -10.98
C ALA A 5 -3.73 3.08 -10.02
N ALA A 6 -4.01 2.99 -8.72
CA ALA A 6 -3.44 3.85 -7.68
C ALA A 6 -2.86 3.00 -6.54
N ASP A 7 -1.54 2.96 -6.41
CA ASP A 7 -0.85 2.32 -5.30
C ASP A 7 -0.54 3.36 -4.20
N VAL A 8 -1.22 3.23 -3.05
CA VAL A 8 -1.17 4.21 -1.97
C VAL A 8 -0.27 3.73 -0.82
N GLY A 9 1.02 4.07 -0.94
CA GLY A 9 2.03 3.82 0.07
C GLY A 9 2.05 4.86 1.21
N THR A 10 3.02 4.71 2.14
CA THR A 10 3.19 5.65 3.27
C THR A 10 3.87 6.97 2.87
N GLY A 11 4.68 6.96 1.81
CA GLY A 11 5.45 8.13 1.36
C GLY A 11 4.98 8.71 0.03
N THR A 12 4.64 7.85 -0.93
CA THR A 12 4.09 8.20 -2.24
C THR A 12 2.71 7.59 -2.42
N GLN A 13 1.93 8.20 -3.30
CA GLN A 13 0.85 7.55 -4.03
C GLN A 13 1.25 7.56 -5.50
N ASP A 14 1.22 6.39 -6.10
CA ASP A 14 1.67 6.17 -7.47
C ASP A 14 0.43 5.88 -8.31
N ILE A 15 0.18 6.68 -9.34
CA ILE A 15 -1.05 6.65 -10.13
C ILE A 15 -0.70 6.42 -11.60
N LEU A 16 -1.33 5.41 -12.19
CA LEU A 16 -1.23 5.01 -13.58
C LEU A 16 -2.59 5.15 -14.25
N LEU A 17 -2.70 5.92 -15.33
CA LEU A 17 -3.84 5.84 -16.24
C LEU A 17 -3.45 4.98 -17.44
N PHE A 18 -3.95 3.76 -17.45
CA PHE A 18 -3.77 2.78 -18.50
C PHE A 18 -4.87 2.88 -19.56
N ASP A 19 -4.51 2.68 -20.83
CA ASP A 19 -5.42 2.64 -21.97
C ASP A 19 -5.08 1.44 -22.85
N SER A 20 -5.98 0.44 -22.90
CA SER A 20 -5.75 -0.78 -23.69
C SER A 20 -5.72 -0.55 -25.21
N GLY A 21 -6.08 0.63 -25.69
CA GLY A 21 -5.93 1.00 -27.09
C GLY A 21 -4.51 1.49 -27.46
N LYS A 22 -3.56 1.51 -26.52
CA LYS A 22 -2.20 2.02 -26.69
C LYS A 22 -1.17 1.06 -26.12
N GLU A 23 0.09 1.24 -26.53
CA GLU A 23 1.23 0.63 -25.87
C GLU A 23 1.27 1.02 -24.38
N VAL A 24 1.65 0.07 -23.52
CA VAL A 24 1.62 0.24 -22.05
C VAL A 24 2.52 1.42 -21.63
N GLU A 25 3.64 1.62 -22.31
CA GLU A 25 4.61 2.70 -22.10
C GLU A 25 4.02 4.09 -22.34
N ASN A 26 2.91 4.20 -23.08
CA ASN A 26 2.19 5.46 -23.30
C ASN A 26 1.18 5.79 -22.19
N SER A 27 1.14 5.00 -21.11
CA SER A 27 0.29 5.28 -19.96
C SER A 27 0.69 6.59 -19.26
N LEU A 28 -0.28 7.28 -18.68
CA LEU A 28 -0.01 8.51 -17.93
C LEU A 28 0.37 8.16 -16.48
N ILE A 29 1.38 8.84 -15.95
CA ILE A 29 1.97 8.51 -14.65
C ILE A 29 1.99 9.75 -13.76
N MET A 30 1.56 9.61 -12.50
CA MET A 30 1.76 10.60 -11.45
C MET A 30 2.33 9.93 -10.20
N VAL A 31 3.48 10.39 -9.73
CA VAL A 31 4.09 9.98 -8.46
C VAL A 31 3.98 11.17 -7.51
N MET A 32 3.04 11.08 -6.57
CA MET A 32 2.65 12.21 -5.72
C MET A 32 2.91 11.88 -4.24
N PRO A 33 2.98 12.88 -3.34
CA PRO A 33 3.04 12.60 -1.91
C PRO A 33 1.85 11.75 -1.45
N ALA A 34 2.10 10.76 -0.59
CA ALA A 34 1.03 9.93 -0.04
C ALA A 34 -0.05 10.79 0.65
N PRO A 35 -1.31 10.36 0.66
CA PRO A 35 -2.41 11.07 1.32
C PRO A 35 -2.13 11.34 2.79
N THR A 36 -1.46 10.40 3.46
CA THR A 36 -1.03 10.55 4.87
C THR A 36 -0.12 11.76 5.06
N GLN A 37 0.81 12.00 4.12
CA GLN A 37 1.73 13.15 4.11
C GLN A 37 0.98 14.45 3.79
N VAL A 38 0.09 14.42 2.80
CA VAL A 38 -0.72 15.59 2.42
C VAL A 38 -1.61 16.04 3.59
N VAL A 39 -2.26 15.09 4.26
CA VAL A 39 -3.06 15.35 5.47
C VAL A 39 -2.19 15.87 6.61
N ALA A 40 -1.01 15.29 6.83
CA ALA A 40 -0.07 15.78 7.85
C ALA A 40 0.33 17.25 7.62
N GLU A 41 0.64 17.63 6.38
CA GLU A 41 0.97 19.02 6.03
C GLU A 41 -0.23 19.98 6.16
N ARG A 42 -1.45 19.50 5.87
CA ARG A 42 -2.68 20.26 6.15
C ARG A 42 -2.83 20.48 7.67
N ILE A 43 -2.67 19.44 8.49
CA ILE A 43 -2.75 19.54 9.95
C ILE A 43 -1.67 20.47 10.51
N HIS A 44 -0.45 20.41 9.98
CA HIS A 44 0.63 21.30 10.39
C HIS A 44 0.30 22.78 10.12
N ARG A 45 -0.32 23.09 8.97
CA ARG A 45 -0.81 24.45 8.68
C ARG A 45 -1.88 24.90 9.67
N VAL A 46 -2.83 24.03 10.02
CA VAL A 46 -3.86 24.33 11.05
C VAL A 46 -3.21 24.60 12.41
N THR A 47 -2.24 23.76 12.80
CA THR A 47 -1.50 23.88 14.05
C THR A 47 -0.72 25.20 14.11
N LYS A 48 0.00 25.55 13.05
CA LYS A 48 0.73 26.83 12.94
C LYS A 48 -0.19 28.05 13.02
N ALA A 49 -1.41 27.93 12.52
CA ALA A 49 -2.41 28.98 12.62
C ALA A 49 -3.06 29.09 14.02
N GLY A 50 -2.72 28.20 14.96
CA GLY A 50 -3.30 28.17 16.30
C GLY A 50 -4.81 27.91 16.30
N LYS A 51 -5.32 27.22 15.28
CA LYS A 51 -6.75 26.94 15.10
C LYS A 51 -7.10 25.53 15.56
N ALA A 52 -8.35 25.33 15.99
CA ALA A 52 -8.86 24.00 16.24
C ALA A 52 -8.98 23.20 14.92
N LEU A 53 -8.91 21.88 15.03
CA LEU A 53 -8.94 20.94 13.94
C LEU A 53 -10.21 20.08 14.01
N VAL A 54 -10.91 19.89 12.89
CA VAL A 54 -11.97 18.88 12.77
C VAL A 54 -11.65 17.91 11.63
N LEU A 55 -11.56 16.61 11.96
CA LEU A 55 -11.30 15.54 11.01
C LEU A 55 -12.61 14.86 10.61
N THR A 56 -12.84 14.74 9.30
CA THR A 56 -14.01 14.07 8.72
C THR A 56 -13.58 13.08 7.64
N GLY A 57 -14.51 12.40 6.99
CA GLY A 57 -14.21 11.48 5.89
C GLY A 57 -14.21 10.03 6.37
N THR A 58 -13.23 9.25 5.92
CA THR A 58 -13.21 7.79 6.13
C THR A 58 -11.89 7.32 6.74
N ILE A 59 -11.80 6.02 7.01
CA ILE A 59 -10.57 5.37 7.47
C ILE A 59 -9.53 5.45 6.35
N MET A 60 -8.32 5.90 6.68
CA MET A 60 -7.19 5.93 5.76
C MET A 60 -5.90 5.44 6.43
N GLY A 61 -4.77 5.52 5.72
CA GLY A 61 -3.47 5.26 6.30
C GLY A 61 -3.18 6.18 7.50
N GLY A 62 -2.70 5.59 8.58
CA GLY A 62 -2.15 6.32 9.72
C GLY A 62 -0.74 6.87 9.44
N GLY A 63 0.16 6.75 10.42
CA GLY A 63 1.54 7.20 10.28
C GLY A 63 1.64 8.74 10.29
N PRO A 64 2.14 9.40 9.23
CA PRO A 64 2.35 10.85 9.19
C PRO A 64 1.13 11.68 9.65
N SER A 65 -0.07 11.32 9.18
CA SER A 65 -1.33 11.99 9.52
C SER A 65 -1.62 11.89 11.03
N ALA A 66 -1.58 10.67 11.58
CA ALA A 66 -1.82 10.42 13.01
C ALA A 66 -0.75 11.08 13.90
N TRP A 67 0.52 11.12 13.47
CA TRP A 67 1.58 11.83 14.19
C TRP A 67 1.35 13.34 14.19
N ALA A 68 0.85 13.91 13.09
CA ALA A 68 0.50 15.32 13.02
C ALA A 68 -0.65 15.67 13.98
N VAL A 69 -1.68 14.82 14.09
CA VAL A 69 -2.75 14.99 15.11
C VAL A 69 -2.17 14.98 16.52
N ARG A 70 -1.29 14.03 16.86
CA ARG A 70 -0.65 13.98 18.18
C ARG A 70 0.18 15.23 18.47
N LYS A 71 0.88 15.78 17.48
CA LYS A 71 1.62 17.05 17.61
C LYS A 71 0.69 18.24 17.81
N HIS A 72 -0.43 18.27 17.10
CA HIS A 72 -1.47 19.29 17.26
C HIS A 72 -2.02 19.33 18.70
N LEU A 73 -2.36 18.16 19.25
CA LEU A 73 -2.82 18.01 20.63
C LEU A 73 -1.75 18.42 21.65
N LYS A 74 -0.48 18.03 21.42
CA LYS A 74 0.65 18.45 22.27
C LYS A 74 0.88 19.96 22.27
N ALA A 75 0.43 20.68 21.24
CA ALA A 75 0.44 22.14 21.20
C ALA A 75 -0.72 22.77 22.00
N GLY A 76 -1.57 21.96 22.66
CA GLY A 76 -2.71 22.43 23.45
C GLY A 76 -3.91 22.87 22.62
N LEU A 77 -3.96 22.52 21.33
CA LEU A 77 -5.04 22.91 20.43
C LEU A 77 -6.15 21.83 20.38
N PRO A 78 -7.45 22.23 20.28
CA PRO A 78 -8.55 21.27 20.21
C PRO A 78 -8.55 20.48 18.89
N ALA A 79 -8.73 19.17 18.99
CA ALA A 79 -8.96 18.30 17.83
C ALA A 79 -10.28 17.52 18.00
N TYR A 80 -11.10 17.59 16.96
CA TYR A 80 -12.36 16.87 16.82
C TYR A 80 -12.22 15.85 15.69
N ALA A 81 -12.93 14.73 15.76
CA ALA A 81 -12.99 13.75 14.68
C ALA A 81 -14.35 13.06 14.62
N THR A 82 -14.86 12.81 13.42
CA THR A 82 -15.97 11.86 13.25
C THR A 82 -15.46 10.44 13.47
N GLU A 83 -16.35 9.51 13.82
CA GLU A 83 -15.97 8.15 14.21
C GLU A 83 -15.09 7.46 13.16
N ALA A 84 -15.49 7.52 11.88
CA ALA A 84 -14.73 6.92 10.78
C ALA A 84 -13.34 7.55 10.60
N ALA A 85 -13.24 8.88 10.72
CA ALA A 85 -11.95 9.58 10.64
C ALA A 85 -11.04 9.24 11.83
N ALA A 86 -11.62 9.10 13.03
CA ALA A 86 -10.90 8.80 14.27
C ALA A 86 -10.18 7.44 14.23
N LEU A 87 -10.77 6.44 13.55
CA LEU A 87 -10.18 5.10 13.40
C LEU A 87 -8.86 5.12 12.60
N THR A 88 -8.58 6.16 11.81
CA THR A 88 -7.25 6.37 11.19
C THR A 88 -6.13 6.56 12.25
N ILE A 89 -6.47 7.13 13.41
CA ILE A 89 -5.50 7.44 14.47
C ILE A 89 -5.18 6.16 15.27
N HIS A 90 -6.21 5.37 15.56
CA HIS A 90 -6.11 4.06 16.20
C HIS A 90 -7.44 3.29 16.02
N ASP A 91 -7.37 1.98 15.84
CA ASP A 91 -8.55 1.09 15.72
C ASP A 91 -9.44 0.99 16.97
N ASN A 92 -9.11 1.70 18.04
CA ASN A 92 -9.84 1.70 19.30
C ASN A 92 -10.19 3.14 19.67
N LEU A 93 -11.47 3.48 19.57
CA LEU A 93 -11.98 4.84 19.81
C LEU A 93 -11.72 5.33 21.23
N GLU A 94 -11.70 4.45 22.24
CA GLU A 94 -11.37 4.83 23.61
C GLU A 94 -9.91 5.26 23.74
N ARG A 95 -8.99 4.61 23.00
CA ARG A 95 -7.60 5.08 22.90
C ARG A 95 -7.50 6.42 22.18
N VAL A 96 -8.31 6.65 21.14
CA VAL A 96 -8.35 7.94 20.42
C VAL A 96 -8.83 9.07 21.34
N LYS A 97 -9.91 8.82 22.11
CA LYS A 97 -10.40 9.75 23.15
C LYS A 97 -9.33 10.01 24.21
N ALA A 98 -8.64 8.96 24.67
CA ALA A 98 -7.56 9.09 25.66
C ALA A 98 -6.36 9.91 25.16
N PHE A 99 -6.13 9.99 23.84
CA PHE A 99 -5.13 10.91 23.29
C PHE A 99 -5.56 12.39 23.37
N GLY A 100 -6.85 12.67 23.58
CA GLY A 100 -7.42 14.02 23.68
C GLY A 100 -8.26 14.43 22.46
N VAL A 101 -8.55 13.52 21.54
CA VAL A 101 -9.45 13.79 20.40
C VAL A 101 -10.91 13.71 20.86
N GLN A 102 -11.71 14.71 20.52
CA GLN A 102 -13.14 14.73 20.80
C GLN A 102 -13.90 14.07 19.65
N ILE A 103 -14.59 12.97 19.93
CA ILE A 103 -15.41 12.30 18.91
C ILE A 103 -16.74 13.04 18.76
N VAL A 104 -17.07 13.41 17.53
CA VAL A 104 -18.26 14.22 17.19
C VAL A 104 -19.08 13.55 16.10
N THR A 105 -20.38 13.88 16.00
CA THR A 105 -21.20 13.44 14.86
C THR A 105 -20.82 14.16 13.57
N GLU A 106 -21.28 13.65 12.42
CA GLU A 106 -21.09 14.32 11.13
C GLU A 106 -21.75 15.72 11.11
N GLU A 107 -22.91 15.88 11.73
CA GLU A 107 -23.60 17.17 11.85
C GLU A 107 -22.83 18.14 12.75
N GLU A 108 -22.28 17.66 13.86
CA GLU A 108 -21.41 18.47 14.74
C GLU A 108 -20.14 18.90 14.03
N ALA A 109 -19.46 17.98 13.34
CA ALA A 109 -18.26 18.28 12.58
C ALA A 109 -18.53 19.32 11.49
N LYS A 110 -19.69 19.21 10.81
CA LYS A 110 -20.14 20.20 9.84
C LYS A 110 -20.38 21.57 10.50
N ARG A 111 -21.07 21.64 11.64
CA ARG A 111 -21.29 22.91 12.36
C ARG A 111 -19.98 23.58 12.78
N LEU A 112 -19.03 22.81 13.31
CA LEU A 112 -17.69 23.31 13.69
C LEU A 112 -16.93 23.89 12.48
N ALA A 113 -17.05 23.25 11.32
CA ALA A 113 -16.42 23.70 10.09
C ALA A 113 -17.11 24.96 9.51
N ASP A 114 -18.44 24.94 9.41
CA ASP A 114 -19.23 26.00 8.76
C ASP A 114 -19.22 27.31 9.58
N SER A 115 -19.11 27.22 10.91
CA SER A 115 -18.95 28.37 11.82
C SER A 115 -17.54 28.97 11.82
N GLY A 116 -16.53 28.24 11.30
CA GLY A 116 -15.12 28.62 11.37
C GLY A 116 -14.47 28.38 12.73
N GLU A 117 -15.16 27.71 13.66
CA GLU A 117 -14.61 27.32 14.98
C GLU A 117 -13.43 26.34 14.83
N ALA A 118 -13.52 25.41 13.88
CA ALA A 118 -12.44 24.48 13.56
C ALA A 118 -12.19 24.40 12.04
N LEU A 119 -10.93 24.19 11.66
CA LEU A 119 -10.57 23.96 10.27
C LEU A 119 -10.75 22.49 9.90
N LYS A 120 -11.56 22.24 8.88
CA LYS A 120 -11.88 20.89 8.41
C LYS A 120 -10.76 20.28 7.56
N ILE A 121 -10.41 19.04 7.86
CA ILE A 121 -9.56 18.18 7.03
C ILE A 121 -10.28 16.87 6.76
N VAL A 122 -10.41 16.52 5.49
CA VAL A 122 -11.01 15.25 5.05
C VAL A 122 -9.92 14.19 4.99
N MET A 123 -10.19 13.07 5.65
CA MET A 123 -9.37 11.85 5.69
C MET A 123 -9.84 10.88 4.60
N GLN A 124 -8.95 10.50 3.68
CA GLN A 124 -9.18 9.52 2.61
C GLN A 124 -7.84 9.11 1.97
N ASP A 125 -7.74 7.88 1.45
CA ASP A 125 -6.53 7.41 0.75
C ASP A 125 -6.53 7.71 -0.75
N PHE A 126 -7.67 7.73 -1.42
CA PHE A 126 -7.72 8.05 -2.85
C PHE A 126 -8.71 9.20 -3.12
N ASP A 127 -8.14 10.34 -3.50
CA ASP A 127 -8.88 11.58 -3.78
C ASP A 127 -9.20 11.68 -5.28
N LEU A 128 -10.34 11.10 -5.67
CA LEU A 128 -10.83 11.13 -7.06
C LEU A 128 -10.93 12.55 -7.63
N TYR A 129 -11.30 13.52 -6.81
CA TYR A 129 -11.44 14.90 -7.25
C TYR A 129 -10.09 15.51 -7.59
N ALA A 130 -9.08 15.34 -6.72
CA ALA A 130 -7.73 15.82 -6.98
C ALA A 130 -7.13 15.18 -8.25
N VAL A 131 -7.32 13.88 -8.44
CA VAL A 131 -6.86 13.16 -9.64
C VAL A 131 -7.59 13.67 -10.90
N SER A 132 -8.91 13.86 -10.83
CA SER A 132 -9.69 14.41 -11.94
C SER A 132 -9.24 15.82 -12.30
N CYS A 133 -9.00 16.69 -11.32
CA CYS A 133 -8.46 18.02 -11.56
C CYS A 133 -7.07 17.98 -12.22
N ALA A 134 -6.16 17.12 -11.73
CA ALA A 134 -4.83 16.97 -12.32
C ALA A 134 -4.91 16.55 -13.80
N LEU A 135 -5.71 15.52 -14.11
CA LEU A 135 -5.91 15.04 -15.48
C LEU A 135 -6.58 16.10 -16.37
N SER A 136 -7.55 16.85 -15.86
CA SER A 136 -8.27 17.86 -16.63
C SER A 136 -7.39 19.01 -17.12
N ASN A 137 -6.31 19.33 -16.39
CA ASN A 137 -5.33 20.33 -16.83
C ASN A 137 -4.58 19.93 -18.11
N PHE A 138 -4.62 18.63 -18.46
CA PHE A 138 -4.04 18.07 -19.68
C PHE A 138 -5.13 17.55 -20.63
N GLU A 139 -6.38 18.00 -20.48
CA GLU A 139 -7.53 17.61 -21.29
C GLU A 139 -7.87 16.10 -21.24
N VAL A 140 -7.37 15.41 -20.20
CA VAL A 140 -7.62 13.98 -20.00
C VAL A 140 -8.87 13.80 -19.15
N ARG A 141 -9.86 13.08 -19.69
CA ARG A 141 -11.08 12.70 -18.95
C ARG A 141 -10.81 11.51 -18.04
N MET A 142 -11.33 11.60 -16.81
CA MET A 142 -11.37 10.51 -15.84
C MET A 142 -12.03 9.25 -16.45
N PRO A 143 -11.46 8.04 -16.28
CA PRO A 143 -12.08 6.80 -16.70
C PRO A 143 -13.13 6.29 -15.70
N GLU A 144 -13.76 5.16 -16.02
CA GLU A 144 -14.82 4.50 -15.23
C GLU A 144 -14.33 3.23 -14.51
N ASN A 145 -13.07 2.82 -14.76
CA ASN A 145 -12.48 1.62 -14.16
C ASN A 145 -11.34 2.00 -13.21
N TYR A 146 -11.29 1.33 -12.05
CA TYR A 146 -10.39 1.68 -10.96
C TYR A 146 -9.70 0.43 -10.40
N ALA A 147 -8.43 0.57 -10.02
CA ALA A 147 -7.71 -0.41 -9.23
C ALA A 147 -6.96 0.35 -8.13
N VAL A 148 -7.22 0.06 -6.86
CA VAL A 148 -6.65 0.84 -5.75
C VAL A 148 -5.98 -0.08 -4.75
N ALA A 149 -4.71 0.14 -4.45
CA ALA A 149 -4.02 -0.58 -3.40
C ALA A 149 -3.84 0.32 -2.17
N VAL A 150 -4.15 -0.25 -1.00
CA VAL A 150 -3.89 0.35 0.32
C VAL A 150 -3.36 -0.74 1.23
N GLN A 151 -2.38 -0.42 2.07
CA GLN A 151 -1.87 -1.40 3.03
C GLN A 151 -2.85 -1.53 4.21
N ASP A 152 -3.35 -2.72 4.46
CA ASP A 152 -4.31 -2.96 5.54
C ASP A 152 -3.74 -3.98 6.53
N HIS A 153 -3.52 -3.55 7.78
CA HIS A 153 -3.03 -4.44 8.83
C HIS A 153 -4.14 -5.35 9.39
N GLY A 154 -5.38 -5.14 8.97
CA GLY A 154 -6.56 -5.74 9.56
C GLY A 154 -6.95 -5.04 10.87
N ASN A 155 -8.26 -5.01 11.14
CA ASN A 155 -8.77 -4.48 12.39
C ASN A 155 -8.67 -5.52 13.53
N ALA A 156 -7.78 -5.26 14.49
CA ALA A 156 -7.50 -6.12 15.63
C ALA A 156 -7.50 -5.32 16.95
N PRO A 157 -8.67 -4.93 17.49
CA PRO A 157 -8.73 -4.06 18.67
C PRO A 157 -8.10 -4.68 19.93
N ASP A 158 -8.09 -6.01 20.02
CA ASP A 158 -7.64 -6.77 21.20
C ASP A 158 -6.28 -7.46 21.04
N LYS A 159 -5.61 -7.31 19.88
CA LYS A 159 -4.28 -7.91 19.62
C LYS A 159 -3.36 -6.96 18.87
N SER A 160 -2.10 -7.34 18.71
CA SER A 160 -1.15 -6.55 17.92
C SER A 160 -1.52 -6.56 16.44
N ASN A 161 -1.71 -5.39 15.83
CA ASN A 161 -1.96 -5.25 14.40
C ASN A 161 -0.86 -5.90 13.55
N ARG A 162 0.39 -5.92 14.03
CA ARG A 162 1.52 -6.58 13.33
C ARG A 162 1.32 -8.09 13.23
N VAL A 163 0.84 -8.72 14.31
CA VAL A 163 0.54 -10.16 14.34
C VAL A 163 -0.64 -10.45 13.43
N TYR A 164 -1.72 -9.67 13.52
CA TYR A 164 -2.91 -9.90 12.72
C TYR A 164 -2.68 -9.72 11.22
N ARG A 165 -1.96 -8.68 10.83
CA ARG A 165 -1.48 -8.45 9.46
C ARG A 165 -0.83 -9.70 8.89
N PHE A 166 0.00 -10.35 9.69
CA PHE A 166 0.77 -11.51 9.25
C PHE A 166 -0.05 -12.81 9.23
N GLU A 167 -1.00 -12.97 10.16
CA GLU A 167 -2.01 -14.04 10.09
C GLU A 167 -2.82 -13.96 8.79
N LEU A 168 -3.25 -12.75 8.38
CA LEU A 168 -3.99 -12.54 7.13
C LEU A 168 -3.15 -12.90 5.89
N LEU A 169 -1.87 -12.50 5.84
CA LEU A 169 -0.96 -12.90 4.76
C LEU A 169 -0.78 -14.42 4.70
N ARG A 170 -0.60 -15.07 5.86
CA ARG A 170 -0.50 -16.52 5.97
C ARG A 170 -1.75 -17.21 5.41
N GLU A 171 -2.95 -16.76 5.77
CA GLU A 171 -4.19 -17.34 5.26
C GLU A 171 -4.29 -17.29 3.73
N LEU A 172 -3.83 -16.20 3.12
CA LEU A 172 -3.84 -16.03 1.66
C LEU A 172 -2.84 -16.96 0.96
N ILE A 173 -1.64 -17.11 1.54
CA ILE A 173 -0.63 -18.06 1.04
C ILE A 173 -1.11 -19.51 1.22
N GLU A 174 -1.80 -19.81 2.32
CA GLU A 174 -2.38 -21.14 2.57
C GLU A 174 -3.48 -21.49 1.55
N LYS A 175 -4.31 -20.52 1.14
CA LYS A 175 -5.36 -20.69 0.11
C LYS A 175 -4.81 -20.96 -1.29
N GLY A 176 -3.59 -20.53 -1.58
CA GLY A 176 -2.96 -20.74 -2.88
C GLY A 176 -1.78 -19.82 -3.10
N GLY A 177 -1.89 -18.58 -2.61
CA GLY A 177 -0.88 -17.55 -2.80
C GLY A 177 -0.86 -16.98 -4.22
N LYS A 178 -1.90 -17.22 -5.02
CA LYS A 178 -2.02 -16.70 -6.39
C LYS A 178 -2.53 -15.27 -6.39
N LEU A 179 -2.30 -14.53 -7.48
CA LEU A 179 -2.82 -13.16 -7.63
C LEU A 179 -4.32 -13.05 -7.29
N GLU A 180 -5.13 -13.99 -7.77
CA GLU A 180 -6.59 -14.05 -7.52
C GLU A 180 -6.97 -14.08 -6.03
N ASP A 181 -6.10 -14.58 -5.16
CA ASP A 181 -6.31 -14.63 -3.70
C ASP A 181 -6.15 -13.23 -3.06
N PHE A 182 -5.35 -12.36 -3.67
CA PHE A 182 -4.98 -11.03 -3.13
C PHE A 182 -5.77 -9.86 -3.73
N VAL A 183 -6.63 -10.12 -4.73
CA VAL A 183 -7.43 -9.09 -5.40
C VAL A 183 -8.92 -9.26 -5.12
N TYR A 184 -9.58 -8.16 -4.75
CA TYR A 184 -10.98 -8.14 -4.35
C TYR A 184 -11.78 -7.14 -5.17
N ARG A 185 -12.95 -7.54 -5.65
CA ARG A 185 -14.03 -6.59 -5.97
C ARG A 185 -14.57 -5.96 -4.68
N PRO A 186 -15.22 -4.78 -4.71
CA PRO A 186 -15.74 -4.12 -3.51
C PRO A 186 -16.51 -5.05 -2.56
N GLU A 187 -17.39 -5.89 -3.12
CA GLU A 187 -18.24 -6.83 -2.39
C GLU A 187 -17.49 -8.06 -1.84
N GLU A 188 -16.27 -8.33 -2.33
CA GLU A 188 -15.44 -9.46 -1.92
C GLU A 188 -14.47 -9.11 -0.79
N ILE A 189 -14.28 -7.82 -0.48
CA ILE A 189 -13.30 -7.37 0.52
C ILE A 189 -13.63 -7.99 1.89
N PRO A 190 -12.71 -8.80 2.48
CA PRO A 190 -12.89 -9.34 3.82
C PRO A 190 -13.20 -8.26 4.86
N GLN A 191 -14.10 -8.56 5.80
CA GLN A 191 -14.49 -7.63 6.88
C GLN A 191 -13.29 -7.17 7.73
N ALA A 192 -12.25 -8.00 7.81
CA ALA A 192 -11.00 -7.68 8.49
C ALA A 192 -10.30 -6.44 7.92
N PHE A 193 -10.38 -6.19 6.60
CA PHE A 193 -9.69 -5.10 5.92
C PHE A 193 -10.53 -3.81 5.95
N THR A 194 -10.57 -3.16 7.11
CA THR A 194 -11.40 -1.97 7.34
C THR A 194 -10.96 -0.75 6.54
N ARG A 195 -9.65 -0.54 6.33
CA ARG A 195 -9.11 0.56 5.51
C ARG A 195 -9.40 0.32 4.03
N MET A 196 -9.20 -0.91 3.55
CA MET A 196 -9.52 -1.28 2.17
C MET A 196 -11.01 -1.11 1.88
N LYS A 197 -11.87 -1.57 2.81
CA LYS A 197 -13.32 -1.42 2.70
C LYS A 197 -13.76 0.04 2.73
N ALA A 198 -13.21 0.83 3.64
CA ALA A 198 -13.45 2.27 3.72
C ALA A 198 -13.11 2.98 2.40
N GLN A 199 -12.02 2.58 1.75
CA GLN A 199 -11.62 3.12 0.45
C GLN A 199 -12.55 2.67 -0.68
N ALA A 200 -13.00 1.41 -0.68
CA ALA A 200 -13.97 0.93 -1.65
C ALA A 200 -15.33 1.64 -1.53
N ASP A 201 -15.85 1.77 -0.30
CA ASP A 201 -17.10 2.48 -0.03
C ASP A 201 -17.00 3.96 -0.44
N SER A 202 -15.85 4.60 -0.18
CA SER A 202 -15.61 6.00 -0.58
C SER A 202 -15.55 6.16 -2.10
N LEU A 203 -14.90 5.23 -2.80
CA LEU A 203 -14.84 5.22 -4.26
C LEU A 203 -16.25 5.09 -4.85
N LEU A 204 -17.01 4.08 -4.42
CA LEU A 204 -18.36 3.81 -4.92
C LEU A 204 -19.34 4.96 -4.65
N LYS A 205 -19.23 5.63 -3.50
CA LYS A 205 -20.05 6.82 -3.19
C LYS A 205 -19.73 8.00 -4.11
N ALA A 206 -18.46 8.15 -4.50
CA ALA A 206 -18.01 9.24 -5.34
C ALA A 206 -18.27 9.00 -6.84
N THR A 207 -18.40 7.74 -7.25
CA THR A 207 -18.76 7.36 -8.62
C THR A 207 -20.28 7.19 -8.76
N ALA A 208 -20.92 8.00 -9.60
CA ALA A 208 -22.37 7.92 -9.84
C ALA A 208 -22.77 6.82 -10.85
N ASP A 209 -21.82 6.06 -11.39
CA ASP A 209 -22.04 5.07 -12.44
C ASP A 209 -22.18 3.66 -11.89
N ILE A 210 -23.31 3.02 -12.16
CA ILE A 210 -23.62 1.64 -11.79
C ILE A 210 -22.71 0.61 -12.48
N ASN A 211 -22.03 0.98 -13.57
CA ASN A 211 -21.10 0.12 -14.30
C ASN A 211 -19.65 0.27 -13.84
N THR A 212 -19.38 1.05 -12.78
CA THR A 212 -18.03 1.23 -12.22
C THR A 212 -17.43 -0.14 -11.87
N ARG A 213 -16.35 -0.51 -12.55
CA ARG A 213 -15.55 -1.69 -12.20
C ARG A 213 -14.40 -1.26 -11.32
N ALA A 214 -14.24 -1.94 -10.20
CA ALA A 214 -13.17 -1.64 -9.26
C ALA A 214 -12.55 -2.91 -8.71
N VAL A 215 -11.23 -2.89 -8.51
CA VAL A 215 -10.55 -3.89 -7.70
C VAL A 215 -9.68 -3.23 -6.63
N PHE A 216 -9.44 -3.98 -5.56
CA PHE A 216 -8.66 -3.55 -4.41
C PHE A 216 -7.65 -4.62 -4.03
N MET A 217 -6.46 -4.18 -3.60
CA MET A 217 -5.35 -5.03 -3.18
C MET A 217 -4.61 -4.43 -1.99
N ASP A 218 -3.86 -5.25 -1.27
CA ASP A 218 -2.82 -4.75 -0.36
C ASP A 218 -1.59 -4.29 -1.17
N THR A 219 -0.96 -3.17 -0.79
CA THR A 219 0.18 -2.59 -1.52
C THR A 219 1.37 -3.55 -1.63
N GLY A 220 1.57 -4.42 -0.63
CA GLY A 220 2.67 -5.38 -0.61
C GLY A 220 2.58 -6.39 -1.76
N PRO A 221 1.53 -7.23 -1.79
CA PRO A 221 1.24 -8.13 -2.90
C PRO A 221 1.11 -7.41 -4.26
N ALA A 222 0.51 -6.21 -4.31
CA ALA A 222 0.45 -5.44 -5.56
C ALA A 222 1.86 -5.14 -6.10
N ALA A 223 2.78 -4.67 -5.27
CA ALA A 223 4.16 -4.44 -5.67
C ALA A 223 4.89 -5.74 -6.07
N VAL A 224 4.61 -6.86 -5.38
CA VAL A 224 5.19 -8.17 -5.71
C VAL A 224 4.77 -8.62 -7.10
N PHE A 225 3.45 -8.72 -7.35
CA PHE A 225 2.94 -9.19 -8.64
C PHE A 225 3.26 -8.25 -9.79
N GLY A 226 3.31 -6.94 -9.56
CA GLY A 226 3.70 -6.01 -10.60
C GLY A 226 5.20 -5.99 -10.91
N ALA A 227 6.08 -6.27 -9.94
CA ALA A 227 7.50 -6.46 -10.26
C ALA A 227 7.74 -7.71 -11.13
N LEU A 228 6.85 -8.71 -11.08
CA LEU A 228 6.91 -9.90 -11.94
C LEU A 228 6.49 -9.63 -13.39
N THR A 229 5.91 -8.46 -13.69
CA THR A 229 5.62 -8.07 -15.08
C THR A 229 6.89 -7.56 -15.80
N ASP A 230 8.00 -7.41 -15.07
CA ASP A 230 9.31 -7.14 -15.67
C ASP A 230 9.83 -8.42 -16.36
N PRO A 231 10.23 -8.38 -17.64
CA PRO A 231 10.77 -9.55 -18.35
C PRO A 231 12.01 -10.19 -17.71
N ALA A 232 12.74 -9.48 -16.85
CA ALA A 232 13.87 -10.03 -16.10
C ALA A 232 13.45 -10.93 -14.92
N ALA A 233 12.16 -10.94 -14.55
CA ALA A 233 11.63 -11.80 -13.50
C ALA A 233 11.55 -13.26 -13.99
N VAL A 234 12.47 -14.10 -13.50
CA VAL A 234 12.48 -15.54 -13.78
C VAL A 234 12.25 -16.30 -12.47
N GLN A 235 11.13 -17.00 -12.38
CA GLN A 235 10.73 -17.75 -11.18
C GLN A 235 11.44 -19.10 -11.09
N PRO A 236 11.69 -19.73 -9.92
CA PRO A 236 11.40 -19.20 -8.60
C PRO A 236 12.20 -17.92 -8.36
N SER A 237 11.52 -16.87 -7.95
CA SER A 237 12.10 -15.53 -7.83
C SER A 237 11.86 -15.00 -6.42
N ILE A 238 12.77 -14.19 -5.92
CA ILE A 238 12.52 -13.41 -4.72
C ILE A 238 12.21 -11.99 -5.16
N VAL A 239 11.05 -11.46 -4.79
CA VAL A 239 10.69 -10.07 -5.01
C VAL A 239 10.79 -9.31 -3.70
N VAL A 240 11.52 -8.21 -3.68
CA VAL A 240 11.74 -7.37 -2.51
C VAL A 240 11.27 -5.95 -2.79
N ASN A 241 10.16 -5.55 -2.19
CA ASN A 241 9.71 -4.16 -2.18
C ASN A 241 10.33 -3.44 -0.97
N ILE A 242 11.30 -2.55 -1.21
CA ILE A 242 11.87 -1.68 -0.17
C ILE A 242 11.09 -0.36 -0.15
N GLY A 243 9.94 -0.39 0.53
CA GLY A 243 9.00 0.72 0.63
C GLY A 243 9.47 1.85 1.54
N ASN A 244 8.65 2.90 1.63
CA ASN A 244 8.92 4.01 2.56
C ASN A 244 8.69 3.62 4.03
N GLY A 245 7.59 2.89 4.28
CA GLY A 245 7.21 2.40 5.62
C GLY A 245 7.66 0.98 5.90
N HIS A 246 7.49 0.07 4.93
CA HIS A 246 7.76 -1.37 5.08
C HIS A 246 8.63 -1.91 3.96
N THR A 247 9.51 -2.85 4.34
CA THR A 247 10.25 -3.69 3.42
C THR A 247 9.60 -5.07 3.45
N LEU A 248 9.11 -5.52 2.31
CA LEU A 248 8.47 -6.83 2.15
C LEU A 248 9.26 -7.64 1.13
N GLY A 249 9.68 -8.84 1.53
CA GLY A 249 10.30 -9.82 0.63
C GLY A 249 9.38 -11.02 0.46
N ALA A 250 9.15 -11.44 -0.77
CA ALA A 250 8.30 -12.58 -1.11
C ALA A 250 9.06 -13.53 -2.03
N LEU A 251 9.02 -14.83 -1.72
CA LEU A 251 9.39 -15.87 -2.67
C LEU A 251 8.16 -16.17 -3.53
N VAL A 252 8.35 -16.12 -4.84
CA VAL A 252 7.31 -16.44 -5.82
C VAL A 252 7.76 -17.60 -6.69
N ASP A 253 6.93 -18.64 -6.76
CA ASP A 253 7.12 -19.80 -7.63
C ASP A 253 5.78 -20.18 -8.28
N GLU A 254 5.80 -20.55 -9.55
CA GLU A 254 4.59 -20.85 -10.35
C GLU A 254 3.47 -19.78 -10.22
N ASN A 255 3.83 -18.50 -10.20
CA ASN A 255 2.96 -17.34 -9.98
C ASN A 255 2.23 -17.34 -8.63
N ARG A 256 2.81 -18.01 -7.63
CA ARG A 256 2.29 -18.09 -6.26
C ARG A 256 3.31 -17.53 -5.28
N ILE A 257 2.87 -16.65 -4.38
CA ILE A 257 3.66 -16.29 -3.20
C ILE A 257 3.68 -17.51 -2.27
N THR A 258 4.85 -18.07 -2.02
CA THR A 258 5.04 -19.29 -1.22
C THR A 258 5.77 -19.06 0.10
N ALA A 259 6.48 -17.94 0.21
CA ALA A 259 7.05 -17.45 1.46
C ALA A 259 7.09 -15.92 1.46
N VAL A 260 7.01 -15.30 2.64
CA VAL A 260 7.05 -13.84 2.79
C VAL A 260 7.70 -13.43 4.11
N PHE A 261 8.35 -12.28 4.13
CA PHE A 261 8.63 -11.53 5.35
C PHE A 261 8.23 -10.06 5.17
N GLU A 262 7.87 -9.39 6.27
CA GLU A 262 7.58 -7.96 6.28
C GLU A 262 8.25 -7.30 7.51
N HIS A 263 8.99 -6.22 7.28
CA HIS A 263 9.70 -5.47 8.31
C HIS A 263 9.48 -3.96 8.15
N HIS A 264 9.58 -3.17 9.23
CA HIS A 264 9.65 -1.70 9.08
C HIS A 264 10.94 -1.31 8.36
N SER A 265 10.84 -0.50 7.30
CA SER A 265 12.00 -0.09 6.51
C SER A 265 12.99 0.77 7.28
N SER A 266 12.56 1.47 8.34
CA SER A 266 13.45 2.24 9.22
C SER A 266 14.36 1.37 10.09
N SER A 267 14.10 0.08 10.16
CA SER A 267 14.83 -0.89 10.98
C SER A 267 15.50 -1.98 10.14
N MET A 268 15.50 -1.81 8.81
CA MET A 268 16.23 -2.64 7.85
C MET A 268 17.51 -1.94 7.44
N ASP A 269 18.55 -2.74 7.25
CA ASP A 269 19.84 -2.33 6.71
C ASP A 269 20.28 -3.28 5.59
N PRO A 270 21.34 -2.93 4.83
CA PRO A 270 21.77 -3.75 3.69
C PRO A 270 22.26 -5.16 4.06
N GLU A 271 22.89 -5.35 5.22
CA GLU A 271 23.41 -6.66 5.63
C GLU A 271 22.25 -7.58 6.03
N LYS A 272 21.36 -7.07 6.89
CA LYS A 272 20.15 -7.76 7.33
C LYS A 272 19.26 -8.14 6.17
N LEU A 273 19.03 -7.25 5.21
CA LEU A 273 18.18 -7.54 4.05
C LEU A 273 18.75 -8.70 3.22
N GLN A 274 20.05 -8.69 2.94
CA GLN A 274 20.70 -9.77 2.20
C GLN A 274 20.64 -11.10 2.95
N ASP A 275 20.81 -11.08 4.28
CA ASP A 275 20.63 -12.26 5.12
C ASP A 275 19.21 -12.83 5.05
N TYR A 276 18.21 -11.96 5.21
CA TYR A 276 16.80 -12.35 5.17
C TYR A 276 16.38 -12.90 3.82
N ILE A 277 16.86 -12.33 2.71
CA ILE A 277 16.62 -12.85 1.35
C ILE A 277 17.07 -14.31 1.24
N ILE A 278 18.30 -14.62 1.68
CA ILE A 278 18.85 -15.97 1.60
C ILE A 278 18.07 -16.91 2.53
N ARG A 279 17.87 -16.50 3.79
CA ARG A 279 17.23 -17.35 4.80
C ARG A 279 15.75 -17.59 4.52
N LEU A 280 15.04 -16.65 3.90
CA LEU A 280 13.67 -16.86 3.44
C LEU A 280 13.62 -18.01 2.43
N ALA A 281 14.46 -17.97 1.39
CA ALA A 281 14.48 -19.00 0.35
C ALA A 281 15.04 -20.35 0.82
N ASP A 282 15.85 -20.35 1.88
CA ASP A 282 16.35 -21.56 2.53
C ASP A 282 15.38 -22.13 3.59
N GLY A 283 14.27 -21.46 3.86
CA GLY A 283 13.28 -21.91 4.86
C GLY A 283 13.74 -21.72 6.31
N LYS A 284 14.64 -20.78 6.57
CA LYS A 284 15.32 -20.57 7.86
C LYS A 284 14.99 -19.23 8.54
N LEU A 285 14.10 -18.42 7.95
CA LEU A 285 13.67 -17.14 8.52
C LEU A 285 12.36 -17.33 9.30
N GLY A 286 12.44 -17.28 10.62
CA GLY A 286 11.32 -17.49 11.54
C GLY A 286 10.48 -16.23 11.78
N PHE A 287 9.25 -16.45 12.24
CA PHE A 287 8.34 -15.35 12.60
C PHE A 287 8.87 -14.53 13.79
N ASP A 288 9.22 -15.19 14.89
CA ASP A 288 9.57 -14.54 16.15
C ASP A 288 10.80 -13.64 16.00
N GLU A 289 11.85 -14.09 15.30
CA GLU A 289 13.06 -13.29 15.11
C GLU A 289 12.79 -11.99 14.35
N VAL A 290 11.92 -12.02 13.33
CA VAL A 290 11.56 -10.82 12.56
C VAL A 290 10.66 -9.92 13.41
N PHE A 291 9.73 -10.50 14.18
CA PHE A 291 8.80 -9.75 15.01
C PHE A 291 9.48 -9.04 16.19
N GLU A 292 10.40 -9.74 16.88
CA GLU A 292 11.18 -9.24 18.01
C GLU A 292 12.20 -8.18 17.59
N ASP A 293 12.74 -8.26 16.38
CA ASP A 293 13.60 -7.22 15.75
C ASP A 293 12.81 -5.98 15.28
N GLY A 294 11.50 -5.94 15.58
CA GLY A 294 10.63 -4.81 15.30
C GLY A 294 9.91 -4.88 13.96
N GLY A 295 9.99 -6.00 13.24
CA GLY A 295 9.22 -6.29 12.03
C GLY A 295 7.79 -6.77 12.29
N HIS A 296 7.15 -7.27 11.23
CA HIS A 296 5.79 -7.85 11.27
C HIS A 296 5.83 -9.37 11.37
N GLY A 297 6.80 -10.02 10.70
CA GLY A 297 7.00 -11.46 10.78
C GLY A 297 7.58 -12.05 9.48
N ALA A 298 7.78 -13.37 9.50
CA ALA A 298 8.10 -14.21 8.36
C ALA A 298 7.26 -15.49 8.36
N TYR A 299 6.82 -15.94 7.19
CA TYR A 299 6.04 -17.15 6.99
C TYR A 299 6.51 -17.86 5.73
N ILE A 300 6.67 -19.18 5.84
CA ILE A 300 7.18 -20.06 4.80
C ILE A 300 6.22 -21.24 4.69
N LYS A 301 5.62 -21.40 3.52
CA LYS A 301 4.80 -22.58 3.19
C LYS A 301 5.65 -23.64 2.47
N GLU A 302 6.32 -23.21 1.40
CA GLU A 302 7.18 -24.05 0.57
C GLU A 302 8.33 -23.22 -0.02
N VAL A 303 9.53 -23.80 -0.10
CA VAL A 303 10.72 -23.13 -0.63
C VAL A 303 11.58 -24.08 -1.44
N PRO A 304 12.18 -23.65 -2.57
CA PRO A 304 13.04 -24.49 -3.39
C PRO A 304 14.51 -24.50 -2.93
N GLY A 305 14.86 -23.71 -1.91
CA GLY A 305 16.25 -23.42 -1.51
C GLY A 305 16.84 -22.26 -2.31
N PHE A 306 17.71 -21.45 -1.68
CA PHE A 306 18.27 -20.25 -2.31
C PHE A 306 19.06 -20.57 -3.61
N GLY A 307 19.67 -21.76 -3.68
CA GLY A 307 20.37 -22.24 -4.88
C GLY A 307 19.51 -22.24 -6.15
N GLN A 308 18.21 -22.57 -6.01
CA GLN A 308 17.27 -22.70 -7.13
C GLN A 308 16.58 -21.39 -7.53
N VAL A 309 16.71 -20.33 -6.72
CA VAL A 309 16.18 -19.00 -7.06
C VAL A 309 16.85 -18.52 -8.36
N ARG A 310 16.06 -18.14 -9.35
CA ARG A 310 16.54 -17.74 -10.68
C ARG A 310 16.71 -16.23 -10.83
N SER A 311 15.89 -15.42 -10.14
CA SER A 311 16.08 -13.97 -10.07
C SER A 311 15.73 -13.39 -8.69
N ILE A 312 16.31 -12.24 -8.37
CA ILE A 312 16.00 -11.43 -7.19
C ILE A 312 15.61 -10.04 -7.68
N MET A 313 14.30 -9.75 -7.66
CA MET A 313 13.70 -8.53 -8.16
C MET A 313 13.59 -7.52 -7.02
N VAL A 314 14.25 -6.37 -7.11
CA VAL A 314 14.17 -5.31 -6.11
C VAL A 314 13.38 -4.13 -6.67
N THR A 315 12.36 -3.71 -5.93
CA THR A 315 11.53 -2.54 -6.22
C THR A 315 11.39 -1.65 -5.00
N GLY A 316 10.71 -0.52 -5.15
CA GLY A 316 10.42 0.44 -4.09
C GLY A 316 11.38 1.62 -3.98
N PRO A 317 10.92 2.73 -3.39
CA PRO A 317 11.65 4.00 -3.34
C PRO A 317 12.95 3.92 -2.52
N LYS A 318 13.07 2.98 -1.58
CA LYS A 318 14.26 2.77 -0.75
C LYS A 318 15.22 1.71 -1.30
N ARG A 319 15.06 1.27 -2.55
CA ARG A 319 15.99 0.31 -3.22
C ARG A 319 17.47 0.72 -3.21
N GLY A 320 17.75 2.02 -2.99
CA GLY A 320 19.08 2.55 -2.73
C GLY A 320 19.85 1.83 -1.61
N MET A 321 19.16 1.10 -0.74
CA MET A 321 19.73 0.19 0.26
C MET A 321 20.63 -0.89 -0.36
N LEU A 322 20.32 -1.35 -1.57
CA LEU A 322 21.13 -2.32 -2.31
C LEU A 322 21.81 -1.69 -3.54
N GLU A 323 21.14 -0.76 -4.22
CA GLU A 323 21.62 -0.14 -5.48
C GLU A 323 22.94 0.64 -5.31
N LYS A 324 23.19 1.18 -4.11
CA LYS A 324 24.38 1.99 -3.83
C LYS A 324 25.59 1.17 -3.36
N LEU A 325 25.42 -0.13 -3.15
CA LEU A 325 26.48 -1.00 -2.68
C LEU A 325 27.44 -1.35 -3.83
N SER A 326 28.72 -1.46 -3.51
CA SER A 326 29.73 -1.98 -4.41
C SER A 326 29.69 -3.52 -4.47
N SER A 327 30.30 -4.12 -5.50
CA SER A 327 30.28 -5.58 -5.68
C SER A 327 30.80 -6.39 -4.48
N PRO A 328 31.82 -5.95 -3.70
CA PRO A 328 32.24 -6.65 -2.48
C PRO A 328 31.22 -6.61 -1.32
N GLU A 329 30.33 -5.61 -1.30
CA GLU A 329 29.32 -5.42 -0.25
C GLU A 329 28.03 -6.22 -0.52
N ILE A 330 27.80 -6.58 -1.79
CA ILE A 330 26.71 -7.47 -2.18
C ILE A 330 27.21 -8.91 -2.11
N ARG A 331 26.53 -9.75 -1.33
CA ARG A 331 26.82 -11.20 -1.25
C ARG A 331 26.84 -11.78 -2.66
N GLN A 332 27.88 -12.55 -2.98
CA GLN A 332 28.15 -13.02 -4.34
C GLN A 332 26.99 -13.85 -4.91
N GLU A 333 26.30 -14.58 -4.05
CA GLU A 333 25.16 -15.43 -4.39
C GLU A 333 23.90 -14.60 -4.74
N ILE A 334 23.78 -13.38 -4.21
CA ILE A 334 22.74 -12.41 -4.56
C ILE A 334 23.12 -11.65 -5.83
N SER A 335 24.35 -11.15 -5.92
CA SER A 335 24.80 -10.28 -7.02
C SER A 335 24.56 -10.87 -8.41
N LYS A 336 24.70 -12.19 -8.57
CA LYS A 336 24.48 -12.90 -9.85
C LYS A 336 23.02 -12.96 -10.30
N LYS A 337 22.08 -12.72 -9.39
CA LYS A 337 20.62 -12.88 -9.60
C LYS A 337 19.87 -11.56 -9.43
N LEU A 338 20.53 -10.53 -8.93
CA LEU A 338 19.95 -9.24 -8.55
C LEU A 338 19.55 -8.42 -9.77
N HIS A 339 18.31 -7.96 -9.78
CA HIS A 339 17.77 -7.05 -10.78
C HIS A 339 16.90 -5.98 -10.11
N PHE A 340 17.05 -4.72 -10.50
CA PHE A 340 16.18 -3.64 -10.02
C PHE A 340 14.99 -3.52 -10.98
N ALA A 341 13.84 -4.03 -10.55
CA ALA A 341 12.65 -4.14 -11.38
C ALA A 341 12.19 -2.76 -11.86
N ALA A 342 11.91 -2.64 -13.15
CA ALA A 342 11.35 -1.46 -13.79
C ALA A 342 10.29 -1.91 -14.81
N PRO A 343 9.17 -2.50 -14.36
CA PRO A 343 8.11 -2.95 -15.25
C PRO A 343 7.66 -1.81 -16.16
N PHE A 344 7.67 -2.06 -17.47
CA PHE A 344 7.37 -1.07 -18.52
C PHE A 344 8.15 0.25 -18.37
N GLY A 345 9.39 0.17 -17.87
CA GLY A 345 10.30 1.30 -17.70
C GLY A 345 10.11 2.13 -16.42
N SER A 346 9.20 1.75 -15.50
CA SER A 346 8.90 2.55 -14.31
C SER A 346 8.83 1.73 -13.02
N MET A 347 9.93 1.73 -12.26
CA MET A 347 10.05 1.03 -10.97
C MET A 347 8.97 1.45 -9.96
N MET A 348 8.72 2.76 -9.85
CA MET A 348 7.72 3.31 -8.90
C MET A 348 6.31 2.80 -9.17
N LEU A 349 6.03 2.30 -10.38
CA LEU A 349 4.71 1.78 -10.76
C LEU A 349 4.56 0.28 -10.59
N SER A 350 5.49 -0.41 -9.93
CA SER A 350 5.36 -1.84 -9.64
C SER A 350 4.01 -2.16 -8.99
N GLY A 351 3.58 -1.40 -7.97
CA GLY A 351 2.24 -1.61 -7.38
C GLY A 351 1.08 -1.40 -8.36
N CYS A 352 1.18 -0.39 -9.23
CA CYS A 352 0.16 -0.11 -10.26
C CYS A 352 0.05 -1.23 -11.30
N PHE A 353 1.16 -1.86 -11.70
CA PHE A 353 1.11 -2.97 -12.65
C PHE A 353 0.59 -4.26 -12.02
N GLY A 354 0.83 -4.49 -10.72
CA GLY A 354 0.19 -5.59 -10.00
C GLY A 354 -1.31 -5.38 -9.84
N LEU A 355 -1.74 -4.15 -9.55
CA LEU A 355 -3.14 -3.74 -9.57
C LEU A 355 -3.80 -3.95 -10.94
N LEU A 356 -3.10 -3.57 -12.02
CA LEU A 356 -3.60 -3.76 -13.38
C LEU A 356 -3.73 -5.25 -13.73
N ALA A 357 -2.75 -6.08 -13.34
CA ALA A 357 -2.84 -7.53 -13.49
C ALA A 357 -4.04 -8.08 -12.71
N GLY A 358 -4.24 -7.66 -11.46
CA GLY A 358 -5.38 -8.07 -10.64
C GLY A 358 -6.73 -7.61 -11.20
N PHE A 359 -6.78 -6.42 -11.79
CA PHE A 359 -7.98 -5.92 -12.46
C PHE A 359 -8.35 -6.81 -13.65
N LEU A 360 -7.37 -7.15 -14.49
CA LEU A 360 -7.58 -8.00 -15.66
C LEU A 360 -7.90 -9.46 -15.29
N GLU A 361 -7.46 -9.92 -14.12
CA GLU A 361 -7.87 -11.23 -13.58
C GLU A 361 -9.37 -11.25 -13.24
N LYS A 362 -9.88 -10.21 -12.59
CA LYS A 362 -11.31 -10.11 -12.19
C LYS A 362 -12.23 -9.70 -13.34
N TYR A 363 -11.72 -8.92 -14.29
CA TYR A 363 -12.46 -8.38 -15.43
C TYR A 363 -11.69 -8.68 -16.73
N PRO A 364 -11.64 -9.95 -17.16
CA PRO A 364 -10.81 -10.35 -18.29
C PRO A 364 -11.27 -9.72 -19.61
N GLU A 365 -10.31 -9.13 -20.32
CA GLU A 365 -10.41 -8.83 -21.76
C GLU A 365 -9.43 -9.76 -22.50
N THR A 366 -9.88 -10.34 -23.61
CA THR A 366 -9.23 -11.49 -24.27
C THR A 366 -7.80 -11.26 -24.81
N SER A 367 -7.26 -10.04 -24.75
CA SER A 367 -6.00 -9.67 -25.41
C SER A 367 -4.88 -9.16 -24.51
N ILE A 368 -5.05 -9.03 -23.19
CA ILE A 368 -4.03 -8.41 -22.32
C ILE A 368 -3.58 -9.39 -21.22
N LYS A 369 -2.33 -9.86 -21.31
CA LYS A 369 -1.64 -10.61 -20.24
C LYS A 369 -0.40 -9.84 -19.80
N LEU A 370 -0.30 -9.54 -18.50
CA LEU A 370 0.79 -8.73 -17.95
C LEU A 370 1.85 -9.55 -17.21
N ILE A 371 1.45 -10.63 -16.53
CA ILE A 371 2.38 -11.51 -15.82
C ILE A 371 2.81 -12.63 -16.76
N ASN A 372 4.11 -12.82 -16.88
CA ASN A 372 4.69 -13.91 -17.66
C ASN A 372 4.41 -15.24 -16.94
N HIS A 373 3.89 -16.23 -17.67
CA HIS A 373 3.68 -17.58 -17.15
C HIS A 373 4.94 -18.44 -17.25
#